data_AF-A0A522JD66-F1
#
_entry.id   AF-A0A522JD66-F1
#
_cell.length_a   1.000
_cell.length_b   1.000
_cell.length_c   1.000
_cell.angle_alpha   90.00
_cell.angle_beta   90.00
_cell.angle_gamma   90.00
#
_symmetry.space_group_name_H-M   'P 1'
#
loop_
_entity.id
_entity.type
_entity.pdbx_description
1 polymer ?
#
loop_
_entity_poly.entity_id
_entity_poly.type
_entity_poly.pdbx_seq_one_letter_code
_entity_poly.pdbx_strand_id
1 'polypeptide(L)'
;MDSTKSPSPSLFYRFGTYLWRWLLFGALAGLAIPVIGTAPNGVMPDGYFWHVKVQQLGFGVFFGLACAVVFTLLQNTLNKQRRRGVSWAILIVTWMAVKLVFYGVQMVVVA
;
A
#
# COMPACT_ATOMS: atom_id res chain seq x y z
N MET A 1 -42.85 -16.25 1.29
CA MET A 1 -41.89 -16.47 0.19
C MET A 1 -41.47 -15.08 -0.27
N ASP A 2 -40.31 -14.51 0.01
CA ASP A 2 -39.00 -14.99 0.46
C ASP A 2 -38.36 -13.95 1.39
N SER A 3 -37.98 -14.34 2.61
CA SER A 3 -37.33 -13.44 3.58
C SER A 3 -36.10 -14.11 4.20
N THR A 4 -35.19 -14.62 3.35
CA THR A 4 -33.94 -15.27 3.80
C THR A 4 -32.68 -14.77 3.10
N LYS A 5 -32.73 -13.66 2.36
CA LYS A 5 -31.51 -13.02 1.87
C LYS A 5 -30.80 -12.32 3.03
N SER A 6 -29.88 -13.04 3.66
CA SER A 6 -28.92 -12.42 4.57
C SER A 6 -28.22 -11.27 3.81
N PRO A 7 -28.07 -10.08 4.43
CA PRO A 7 -27.46 -8.95 3.75
C PRO A 7 -26.04 -9.34 3.33
N SER A 8 -25.77 -9.31 2.03
CA SER A 8 -24.42 -9.56 1.51
C SER A 8 -23.49 -8.50 2.09
N PRO A 9 -22.35 -8.88 2.69
CA PRO A 9 -21.43 -7.91 3.28
C PRO A 9 -21.00 -6.88 2.23
N SER A 10 -20.92 -5.61 2.63
CA SER A 10 -20.59 -4.50 1.74
C SER A 10 -19.20 -4.67 1.12
N LEU A 11 -18.97 -4.03 -0.03
CA LEU A 11 -17.71 -4.10 -0.76
C LEU A 11 -16.51 -3.61 0.09
N PHE A 12 -16.75 -2.68 1.01
CA PHE A 12 -15.77 -2.14 1.97
C PHE A 12 -15.86 -2.77 3.36
N TYR A 13 -16.43 -3.97 3.48
CA TYR A 13 -16.47 -4.69 4.75
C TYR A 13 -15.05 -4.88 5.31
N ARG A 14 -14.86 -4.48 6.58
CA ARG A 14 -13.56 -4.43 7.30
C ARG A 14 -12.50 -3.51 6.71
N PHE A 15 -12.88 -2.54 5.87
CA PHE A 15 -11.95 -1.58 5.29
C PHE A 15 -11.07 -0.89 6.35
N GLY A 16 -11.63 -0.42 7.46
CA GLY A 16 -10.85 0.24 8.53
C GLY A 16 -9.72 -0.62 9.09
N THR A 17 -9.96 -1.92 9.28
CA THR A 17 -8.91 -2.85 9.74
C THR A 17 -7.82 -3.06 8.70
N TYR A 18 -8.19 -3.18 7.42
CA TYR A 18 -7.22 -3.33 6.34
C TYR A 18 -6.44 -2.04 6.11
N LEU A 19 -7.13 -0.91 6.14
CA LEU A 19 -6.55 0.43 6.02
C LEU A 19 -5.45 0.62 7.04
N TRP A 20 -5.72 0.45 8.34
CA TRP A 20 -4.70 0.64 9.37
C TRP A 20 -3.47 -0.25 9.16
N ARG A 21 -3.67 -1.52 8.81
CA ARG A 21 -2.57 -2.49 8.60
C ARG A 21 -1.72 -2.10 7.40
N TRP A 22 -2.34 -1.64 6.31
CA TRP A 22 -1.63 -1.21 5.11
C TRP A 22 -0.97 0.16 5.28
N LEU A 23 -1.58 1.10 6.02
CA LEU A 23 -0.96 2.37 6.37
C LEU A 23 0.29 2.16 7.23
N LEU A 24 0.20 1.30 8.25
CA LEU A 24 1.35 0.95 9.09
C LEU A 24 2.45 0.29 8.27
N PHE A 25 2.10 -0.70 7.44
CA PHE A 25 3.07 -1.35 6.55
C PHE A 25 3.72 -0.35 5.60
N GLY A 26 2.94 0.51 4.96
CA GLY A 26 3.41 1.54 4.04
C GLY A 26 4.34 2.55 4.72
N ALA A 27 3.98 3.03 5.90
CA ALA A 27 4.81 3.94 6.69
C ALA A 27 6.17 3.30 7.07
N LEU A 28 6.14 2.07 7.59
CA LEU A 28 7.35 1.32 7.93
C LEU A 28 8.23 1.06 6.70
N ALA A 29 7.61 0.66 5.58
CA ALA A 29 8.33 0.44 4.33
C ALA A 29 8.97 1.73 3.80
N GLY A 30 8.26 2.86 3.85
CA GLY A 30 8.78 4.17 3.47
C GLY A 30 9.97 4.58 4.34
N LEU A 31 9.85 4.47 5.66
CA LEU A 31 10.93 4.78 6.59
C LEU A 31 12.15 3.87 6.42
N ALA A 32 11.97 2.63 5.96
CA ALA A 32 13.05 1.68 5.70
C ALA A 32 13.83 1.98 4.41
N ILE A 33 13.35 2.87 3.52
CA ILE A 33 14.07 3.22 2.29
C ILE A 33 15.37 3.97 2.67
N PRO A 34 16.55 3.56 2.19
CA PRO A 34 17.78 4.28 2.48
C PRO A 34 17.75 5.69 1.88
N VAL A 35 18.34 6.67 2.57
CA VAL A 35 18.55 8.00 2.00
C VAL A 35 19.85 7.94 1.20
N ILE A 36 19.74 8.11 -0.12
CA ILE A 36 20.90 8.16 -1.02
C ILE A 36 21.29 9.65 -1.17
N GLY A 37 22.56 9.97 -0.96
CA GLY A 37 23.07 11.33 -1.08
C GLY A 37 22.98 11.85 -2.52
N THR A 38 22.56 13.10 -2.69
CA THR A 38 22.44 13.78 -4.00
C THR A 38 23.60 14.72 -4.30
N ALA A 39 24.49 14.95 -3.34
CA ALA A 39 25.58 15.89 -3.51
C ALA A 39 26.74 15.25 -4.30
N PRO A 40 27.25 15.90 -5.37
CA PRO A 40 28.38 15.40 -6.17
C PRO A 40 29.65 15.13 -5.36
N ASN A 41 29.79 15.75 -4.19
CA ASN A 41 30.93 15.63 -3.28
C ASN A 41 30.72 14.58 -2.17
N GLY A 42 29.58 13.87 -2.15
CA GLY A 42 29.26 12.87 -1.13
C GLY A 42 28.88 13.44 0.24
N VAL A 43 28.80 14.77 0.40
CA VAL A 43 28.45 15.42 1.68
C VAL A 43 26.96 15.73 1.71
N MET A 44 26.24 15.16 2.68
CA MET A 44 24.81 15.40 2.86
C MET A 44 24.57 16.76 3.54
N PRO A 45 23.78 17.68 2.96
CA PRO A 45 23.47 18.96 3.59
C PRO A 45 22.68 18.80 4.90
N ASP A 46 22.83 19.76 5.81
CA ASP A 46 22.06 19.80 7.06
C ASP A 46 20.55 19.78 6.79
N GLY A 47 19.82 18.92 7.52
CA GLY A 47 18.38 18.76 7.35
C GLY A 47 17.93 17.96 6.12
N TYR A 48 18.80 17.69 5.14
CA TYR A 48 18.45 16.91 3.94
C TYR A 48 17.93 15.51 4.30
N PHE A 49 18.59 14.84 5.25
CA PHE A 49 18.18 13.51 5.71
C PHE A 49 16.70 13.48 6.14
N TRP A 50 16.30 14.40 7.00
CA TRP A 50 14.95 14.46 7.53
C TRP A 50 13.92 14.87 6.47
N HIS A 51 14.30 15.78 5.58
CA HIS A 51 13.45 16.14 4.44
C HIS A 51 13.14 14.93 3.55
N VAL A 52 14.17 14.16 3.16
CA VAL A 52 13.98 12.94 2.37
C VAL A 52 13.16 11.90 3.14
N LYS A 53 13.38 11.75 4.45
CA LYS A 53 12.61 10.81 5.27
C LYS A 53 11.13 11.14 5.34
N VAL A 54 10.77 12.42 5.47
CA VAL A 54 9.37 12.85 5.46
C VAL A 54 8.73 12.55 4.10
N GLN A 55 9.44 12.80 3.00
CA GLN A 55 8.98 12.44 1.66
C GLN A 55 8.79 10.92 1.51
N GLN A 56 9.78 10.12 1.92
CA GLN A 56 9.71 8.65 1.89
C GLN A 56 8.54 8.10 2.72
N LEU A 57 8.31 8.67 3.90
CA LEU A 57 7.14 8.34 4.73
C LEU A 57 5.83 8.68 4.01
N GLY A 58 5.73 9.88 3.42
CA GLY A 58 4.55 10.31 2.67
C GLY A 58 4.24 9.37 1.50
N PHE A 59 5.25 9.01 0.70
CA PHE A 59 5.11 8.03 -0.38
C PHE A 59 4.69 6.65 0.15
N GLY A 60 5.30 6.20 1.25
CA GLY A 60 4.96 4.94 1.89
C GLY A 60 3.50 4.89 2.37
N VAL A 61 3.02 5.97 2.99
CA VAL A 61 1.62 6.10 3.43
C VAL A 61 0.66 6.08 2.25
N PHE A 62 0.96 6.83 1.18
CA PHE A 62 0.15 6.86 -0.04
C PHE A 62 0.09 5.48 -0.72
N PHE A 63 1.22 4.77 -0.75
CA PHE A 63 1.30 3.39 -1.20
C PHE A 63 0.42 2.45 -0.36
N GLY A 64 0.47 2.58 0.97
CA GLY A 64 -0.37 1.83 1.90
C GLY A 64 -1.86 2.07 1.64
N LEU A 65 -2.26 3.32 1.42
CA LEU A 65 -3.65 3.67 1.09
C LEU A 65 -4.13 2.97 -0.20
N ALA A 66 -3.34 3.03 -1.27
CA ALA A 66 -3.66 2.37 -2.53
C ALA A 66 -3.80 0.84 -2.35
N CYS A 67 -2.87 0.23 -1.61
CA CYS A 67 -2.95 -1.20 -1.29
C CYS A 67 -4.20 -1.54 -0.46
N ALA A 68 -4.59 -0.71 0.51
CA ALA A 68 -5.78 -0.94 1.33
C ALA A 68 -7.05 -1.01 0.50
N VAL A 69 -7.20 -0.09 -0.47
CA VAL A 69 -8.35 -0.07 -1.38
C VAL A 69 -8.37 -1.33 -2.24
N VAL A 70 -7.29 -1.61 -2.98
CA VAL A 70 -7.20 -2.76 -3.89
C VAL A 70 -7.39 -4.08 -3.15
N PHE A 71 -6.71 -4.24 -2.01
CA PHE A 71 -6.82 -5.45 -1.19
C PHE A 71 -8.24 -5.66 -0.69
N THR A 72 -8.91 -4.61 -0.20
CA THR A 72 -10.27 -4.73 0.33
C THR A 72 -11.24 -5.16 -0.77
N LEU A 73 -11.14 -4.56 -1.95
CA LEU A 73 -11.95 -4.93 -3.11
C LEU A 73 -11.73 -6.39 -3.50
N LEU A 74 -10.48 -6.82 -3.69
CA LEU A 74 -10.15 -8.18 -4.08
C LEU A 74 -10.54 -9.20 -3.00
N GLN A 75 -10.27 -8.90 -1.72
CA GLN A 75 -10.58 -9.78 -0.60
C GLN A 75 -12.09 -10.01 -0.47
N ASN A 76 -12.90 -8.97 -0.63
CA ASN A 76 -14.36 -9.07 -0.48
C ASN A 76 -15.06 -9.59 -1.74
N THR A 77 -14.46 -9.44 -2.92
CA THR A 77 -15.01 -9.99 -4.18
C THR A 77 -14.60 -11.44 -4.42
N LEU A 78 -13.30 -11.76 -4.29
CA LEU A 78 -12.74 -13.07 -4.65
C LEU A 78 -12.66 -14.06 -3.49
N ASN A 79 -12.55 -13.58 -2.24
CA ASN A 79 -12.35 -14.44 -1.07
C ASN A 79 -13.48 -14.31 -0.02
N LYS A 80 -14.73 -14.49 -0.47
CA LYS A 80 -15.92 -14.43 0.39
C LYS A 80 -15.86 -15.42 1.57
N GLN A 81 -15.27 -16.61 1.35
CA GLN A 81 -15.07 -17.64 2.38
C GLN A 81 -13.87 -17.36 3.30
N ARG A 82 -13.12 -16.27 3.07
CA ARG A 82 -11.94 -15.84 3.85
C ARG A 82 -10.90 -16.94 4.08
N ARG A 83 -10.69 -17.79 3.06
CA ARG A 83 -9.66 -18.83 3.08
C ARG A 83 -8.29 -18.20 3.21
N ARG A 84 -7.48 -18.67 4.16
CA ARG A 84 -6.17 -18.07 4.50
C ARG A 84 -5.21 -18.04 3.31
N GLY A 85 -5.12 -19.13 2.54
CA GLY A 85 -4.25 -19.20 1.36
C GLY A 85 -4.60 -18.16 0.29
N VAL A 86 -5.90 -17.99 0.00
CA VAL A 86 -6.38 -17.00 -0.96
C VAL A 86 -6.10 -15.57 -0.47
N SER A 87 -6.26 -15.30 0.82
CA SER A 87 -5.93 -13.98 1.40
C SER A 87 -4.45 -13.64 1.23
N TRP A 88 -3.55 -14.61 1.41
CA TRP A 88 -2.11 -14.40 1.18
C TRP A 88 -1.79 -14.16 -0.29
N ALA A 89 -2.41 -14.92 -1.20
CA ALA A 89 -2.24 -14.69 -2.63
C ALA A 89 -2.71 -13.28 -3.02
N ILE A 90 -3.89 -12.85 -2.56
CA ILE A 90 -4.41 -11.49 -2.82
C ILE A 90 -3.49 -10.42 -2.21
N LEU A 91 -2.94 -10.66 -1.01
CA LEU A 91 -1.99 -9.74 -0.38
C LEU A 91 -0.75 -9.53 -1.25
N ILE A 92 -0.12 -10.63 -1.69
CA ILE A 92 1.10 -10.58 -2.52
C ILE A 92 0.80 -9.92 -3.86
N VAL A 93 -0.29 -10.32 -4.52
CA VAL A 93 -0.70 -9.75 -5.81
C VAL A 93 -1.00 -8.26 -5.69
N THR A 94 -1.72 -7.84 -4.65
CA THR A 94 -2.01 -6.41 -4.40
C THR A 94 -0.71 -5.63 -4.24
N TRP A 95 0.20 -6.13 -3.39
CA TRP A 95 1.48 -5.48 -3.14
C TRP A 95 2.30 -5.31 -4.42
N MET A 96 2.43 -6.38 -5.21
CA MET A 96 3.20 -6.37 -6.46
C MET A 96 2.56 -5.46 -7.51
N ALA A 97 1.25 -5.55 -7.71
CA ALA A 97 0.53 -4.77 -8.71
C ALA A 97 0.64 -3.26 -8.43
N VAL A 98 0.35 -2.84 -7.19
CA VAL A 98 0.45 -1.41 -6.81
C VAL A 98 1.90 -0.93 -6.93
N LYS A 99 2.88 -1.75 -6.51
CA LYS A 99 4.30 -1.40 -6.60
C LYS A 99 4.74 -1.19 -8.05
N LEU A 100 4.32 -2.07 -8.96
CA LEU A 100 4.61 -1.95 -10.39
C LEU A 100 4.02 -0.67 -10.98
N VAL A 101 2.79 -0.31 -10.62
CA VAL A 101 2.16 0.94 -11.06
C VAL A 101 2.96 2.16 -10.59
N PHE A 102 3.35 2.20 -9.30
CA PHE A 102 4.15 3.30 -8.76
C PHE A 102 5.51 3.42 -9.46
N TYR A 103 6.19 2.30 -9.68
CA TYR A 103 7.47 2.28 -10.38
C TYR A 103 7.32 2.73 -11.83
N GLY A 104 6.28 2.26 -12.52
CA GLY A 104 5.96 2.68 -13.89
C GLY A 104 5.70 4.18 -14.01
N VAL A 105 4.90 4.75 -13.09
CA VAL A 105 4.66 6.20 -13.04
C VAL A 105 5.96 6.96 -12.80
N GLN A 106 6.80 6.52 -11.88
CA GLN A 106 8.10 7.16 -11.62
C GLN A 106 8.98 7.15 -12.87
N MET A 107 9.05 6.04 -13.61
CA MET A 107 9.84 5.94 -14.84
C MET A 107 9.31 6.88 -15.94
N VAL A 108 7.99 7.06 -16.05
CA VAL A 108 7.39 7.98 -17.03
C VAL A 108 7.60 9.45 -16.65
N VAL A 109 7.56 9.79 -15.35
CA VAL A 109 7.73 11.17 -14.88
C VAL A 109 9.19 11.62 -14.91
N VAL A 110 10.14 10.68 -14.84
CA VAL A 110 11.59 10.97 -14.84
C VAL A 110 12.21 10.84 -16.25
N ALA A 111 11.50 10.22 -17.20
CA ALA A 111 11.88 10.17 -18.62
C ALA A 111 11.60 11.50 -19.34
#